data_AF-A0A9P3JIE9-F1
#
_entry.id   AF-A0A9P3JIE9-F1
#
_cell.length_a   1.000
_cell.length_b   1.000
_cell.length_c   1.000
_cell.angle_alpha   90.00
_cell.angle_beta   90.00
_cell.angle_gamma   90.00
#
_symmetry.space_group_name_H-M   'P 1'
#
loop_
_entity.id
_entity.type
_entity.pdbx_description
1 polymer ?
#
loop_
_entity_poly.entity_id
_entity_poly.type
_entity_poly.pdbx_seq_one_letter_code
_entity_poly.pdbx_strand_id
1 'polypeptide(L)' 'MEFAPISVYLVISLVLSLILVGVSYLFSSSSNLAYPEKLSAYECGFDPFDDARSRFDIRFYLVSILFIIFGATVSFQVK' A
#
# COMPACT_ATOMS: atom_id res chain seq x y z
N MET A 1 -9.81 30.66 -2.21
CA MET A 1 -10.72 29.61 -1.70
C MET A 1 -11.03 28.53 -2.74
N GLU A 2 -10.31 28.50 -3.88
CA GLU A 2 -10.65 27.59 -5.00
C GLU A 2 -10.19 26.14 -4.78
N PHE A 3 -9.13 25.91 -3.99
CA PHE A 3 -8.66 24.56 -3.64
C PHE A 3 -9.32 23.98 -2.39
N ALA A 4 -10.15 24.78 -1.69
CA ALA A 4 -10.92 24.33 -0.53
C ALA A 4 -11.74 23.05 -0.81
N PRO A 5 -12.51 22.94 -1.91
CA PRO A 5 -13.26 21.71 -2.21
C PRO A 5 -12.34 20.48 -2.32
N ILE A 6 -11.18 20.60 -2.97
CA ILE A 6 -10.24 19.49 -3.13
C ILE A 6 -9.73 18.99 -1.78
N SER A 7 -9.36 19.90 -0.88
CA SER A 7 -8.93 19.52 0.48
C SER A 7 -10.03 18.82 1.28
N VAL A 8 -11.28 19.26 1.12
CA VAL A 8 -12.44 18.67 1.78
C VAL A 8 -12.70 17.24 1.28
N TYR A 9 -12.61 17.00 -0.04
CA TYR A 9 -12.75 15.65 -0.59
C TYR A 9 -11.67 14.68 -0.09
N LEU A 10 -10.41 15.14 0.03
CA LEU A 10 -9.33 14.31 0.57
C LEU A 10 -9.55 13.95 2.03
N VAL A 11 -10.01 14.90 2.85
CA VAL A 11 -10.30 14.64 4.27
C VAL A 11 -11.46 13.65 4.39
N ILE A 12 -12.53 13.83 3.62
CA ILE A 12 -13.70 12.93 3.67
C ILE A 12 -13.31 11.51 3.25
N SER A 13 -12.56 11.33 2.16
CA SER A 13 -12.16 10.00 1.69
C SER A 13 -11.25 9.29 2.68
N LEU A 14 -10.32 10.01 3.31
CA LEU A 14 -9.44 9.48 4.34
C LEU A 14 -10.24 9.06 5.59
N VAL A 15 -11.14 9.92 6.07
CA VAL A 15 -12.01 9.61 7.22
C VAL A 15 -12.89 8.40 6.94
N LEU A 16 -13.48 8.32 5.74
CA LEU A 16 -14.31 7.18 5.36
C LEU A 16 -13.50 5.88 5.33
N SER A 17 -12.29 5.90 4.77
CA SER A 17 -11.39 4.74 4.75
C SER A 17 -11.04 4.27 6.17
N LEU A 18 -10.72 5.20 7.06
CA LEU A 18 -10.42 4.89 8.46
C LEU A 18 -11.62 4.34 9.21
N ILE A 19 -12.83 4.86 8.97
CA ILE A 19 -14.06 4.33 9.56
C ILE A 19 -14.29 2.89 9.10
N LEU A 20 -14.15 2.61 7.80
CA LEU A 20 -14.34 1.26 7.26
C LEU A 20 -13.36 0.27 7.88
N VAL A 21 -12.06 0.60 7.89
CA VAL A 21 -11.03 -0.25 8.51
C VAL A 21 -11.27 -0.39 10.02
N GLY A 22 -11.63 0.70 10.70
CA GLY A 22 -11.92 0.70 12.14
C GLY A 22 -13.12 -0.17 12.51
N VAL A 23 -14.21 -0.10 11.74
CA VAL A 23 -15.38 -0.97 11.91
C VAL A 23 -14.99 -2.42 11.63
N SER A 24 -14.29 -2.71 10.53
CA SER A 24 -13.81 -4.07 10.24
C SER A 24 -12.95 -4.64 11.38
N TYR A 25 -12.12 -3.80 12.02
CA TYR A 25 -11.30 -4.22 13.16
C TYR A 25 -12.13 -4.44 14.44
N LEU A 26 -13.07 -3.55 14.75
CA LEU A 26 -13.95 -3.67 15.93
C LEU A 26 -14.87 -4.90 15.86
N PHE A 27 -15.34 -5.24 14.65
CA PHE A 27 -16.17 -6.42 14.42
C PHE A 27 -15.35 -7.69 14.16
N SER A 28 -14.03 -7.58 13.97
CA SER A 28 -13.15 -8.74 13.89
C SER A 28 -13.08 -9.40 15.26
N SER A 29 -13.81 -10.50 15.41
CA SER A 29 -13.72 -11.34 16.61
C SER A 29 -12.25 -11.75 16.79
N SER A 30 -11.66 -11.43 17.95
CA SER A 30 -10.21 -11.53 18.27
C SER A 30 -9.62 -12.95 18.23
N SER A 31 -10.20 -13.88 17.48
CA SER A 31 -9.69 -15.25 17.26
C SER A 31 -8.35 -15.30 16.53
N ASN A 32 -7.86 -14.18 15.97
CA ASN A 32 -6.53 -14.06 15.36
C ASN A 32 -5.38 -14.22 16.38
N LEU A 33 -5.62 -14.05 17.69
CA LEU A 33 -4.60 -14.27 18.71
C LEU A 33 -4.47 -15.74 19.16
N ALA A 34 -5.43 -16.60 18.81
CA ALA A 34 -5.50 -17.94 19.40
C ALA A 34 -4.63 -18.98 18.68
N TYR A 35 -4.18 -18.69 17.46
CA TYR A 35 -3.56 -19.68 16.57
C TYR A 35 -2.40 -19.04 15.78
N PRO A 36 -1.13 -19.28 16.16
CA PRO A 36 0.03 -18.69 15.51
C PRO A 36 0.14 -19.06 14.01
N GLU A 37 -0.42 -20.20 13.60
CA GLU A 37 -0.46 -20.62 12.19
C GLU A 37 -1.36 -19.73 11.31
N LYS A 38 -2.28 -18.96 11.90
CA LYS A 38 -3.09 -17.98 11.15
C LYS A 38 -2.32 -16.70 10.85
N LEU A 39 -1.25 -16.45 11.59
CA LEU A 39 -0.39 -15.27 11.47
C LEU A 39 0.88 -15.55 10.66
N SER A 40 1.18 -16.83 10.37
CA SER A 40 2.32 -17.21 9.53
C SER A 40 2.06 -16.88 8.06
N ALA A 41 3.15 -16.65 7.32
CA ALA A 41 3.08 -16.48 5.87
C ALA A 41 2.38 -17.68 5.21
N TYR A 42 1.51 -17.40 4.24
CA TYR A 42 0.83 -18.46 3.52
C TYR A 42 1.78 -19.10 2.51
N GLU A 43 2.22 -20.31 2.83
CA GLU A 43 2.96 -21.18 1.91
C GLU A 43 2.49 -22.63 2.11
N CYS A 44 1.16 -22.86 2.04
CA CYS A 44 0.55 -24.19 2.24
C CYS A 44 0.95 -24.92 3.54
N GLY A 45 1.29 -24.18 4.60
CA GLY A 45 1.72 -24.73 5.90
C GLY A 45 3.23 -25.03 6.00
N PHE A 46 4.02 -24.60 5.02
CA PHE A 46 5.48 -24.64 5.05
C PHE A 46 6.06 -23.30 5.50
N ASP A 47 7.28 -23.35 6.04
CA ASP A 47 8.07 -22.13 6.23
C ASP A 47 8.42 -21.52 4.86
N PRO A 48 8.32 -20.19 4.70
CA PRO A 48 8.62 -19.55 3.42
C PRO A 48 10.06 -19.86 2.99
N PHE A 49 10.20 -20.31 1.73
CA PHE A 49 11.49 -20.76 1.18
C PHE A 49 12.52 -19.64 1.00
N ASP A 50 12.07 -18.39 0.82
CA ASP A 50 12.93 -17.24 0.52
C ASP A 50 12.68 -16.10 1.50
N ASP A 51 13.74 -15.36 1.82
CA ASP A 51 13.65 -14.17 2.66
C ASP A 51 12.99 -13.05 1.84
N ALA A 52 11.95 -12.42 2.38
CA ALA A 52 11.30 -11.25 1.76
C ALA A 52 12.27 -10.06 1.54
N ARG A 53 13.48 -10.12 2.13
CA ARG A 53 14.58 -9.17 1.94
C ARG A 53 15.59 -9.57 0.84
N SER A 54 15.33 -10.62 0.09
CA SER A 54 16.11 -10.98 -1.09
C SER A 54 16.08 -9.84 -2.12
N ARG A 55 17.13 -9.75 -2.95
CA ARG A 55 17.22 -8.67 -3.95
C ARG A 55 16.20 -8.92 -5.06
N PHE A 56 15.22 -8.01 -5.17
CA PHE A 56 14.29 -7.98 -6.29
C PHE A 56 15.02 -7.72 -7.63
N ASP A 57 14.39 -8.14 -8.73
CA ASP A 57 14.95 -7.98 -10.08
C ASP A 57 15.21 -6.48 -10.39
N ILE A 58 16.39 -6.19 -10.95
CA ILE A 58 16.83 -4.86 -11.38
C ILE A 58 15.84 -4.19 -12.34
N ARG A 59 15.02 -4.96 -13.05
CA ARG A 59 13.99 -4.44 -13.95
C ARG A 59 13.03 -3.45 -13.27
N PHE A 60 12.62 -3.67 -12.03
CA PHE A 60 11.75 -2.73 -11.31
C PHE A 60 12.42 -1.38 -11.09
N TYR A 61 13.72 -1.39 -10.77
CA TYR A 61 14.52 -0.18 -10.60
C TYR A 61 14.66 0.60 -11.91
N LEU A 62 14.90 -0.10 -13.03
CA LEU A 62 14.98 0.51 -14.35
C LEU A 62 13.65 1.20 -14.73
N VAL A 63 12.50 0.55 -14.46
CA VAL A 63 11.17 1.15 -14.69
C VAL A 63 10.96 2.39 -13.81
N SER A 64 11.37 2.37 -12.55
CA SER A 64 11.27 3.54 -11.65
C SER A 64 12.10 4.73 -12.12
N ILE A 65 13.36 4.52 -12.53
CA ILE A 65 14.19 5.60 -13.09
C ILE A 65 13.57 6.15 -14.37
N LEU A 66 13.10 5.26 -15.24
CA LEU A 66 12.46 5.64 -16.49
C LEU A 66 11.23 6.54 -16.23
N PHE A 67 10.40 6.18 -15.26
CA PHE A 67 9.25 6.98 -14.82
C PHE A 67 9.67 8.36 -14.30
N ILE A 68 10.74 8.45 -13.50
CA ILE A 68 11.26 9.72 -12.97
C ILE A 68 11.74 10.62 -14.11
N ILE A 69 12.57 10.08 -15.02
CA ILE A 69 13.15 10.86 -16.12
C ILE A 69 12.06 11.34 -17.09
N PHE A 70 11.16 10.46 -17.52
CA PHE A 70 10.08 10.86 -18.44
C PHE A 70 9.07 11.77 -17.75
N GLY A 71 8.72 11.53 -16.49
CA GLY A 71 7.81 12.40 -15.73
C GLY A 71 8.35 13.82 -15.62
N ALA A 72 9.64 13.98 -15.29
CA ALA A 72 10.30 15.29 -15.25
C ALA A 72 10.36 15.94 -16.65
N THR A 73 10.63 15.14 -17.69
CA THR A 73 10.67 15.62 -19.08
C THR A 73 9.31 16.13 -19.56
N VAL A 74 8.21 15.42 -19.23
CA VAL A 74 6.84 15.87 -19.52
C VAL A 74 6.53 17.17 -18.77
N SER A 75 6.89 17.26 -17.48
CA SER A 75 6.69 18.50 -16.72
C SER A 75 7.48 19.68 -17.29
N PHE A 76 8.67 19.46 -17.87
CA PHE A 76 9.44 20.52 -18.52
C PHE A 76 8.85 20.93 -19.86
N GLN A 77 8.31 19.99 -20.64
CA GLN A 77 7.66 20.28 -21.93
C GLN A 77 6.27 20.94 -21.80
N VAL A 78 5.55 20.64 -20.72
CA VAL A 78 4.21 21.19 -20.43
C VAL A 78 4.31 22.54 -19.68
N LYS A 79 5.50 22.88 -19.18
CA LYS A 79 5.83 24.18 -18.59
C LYS A 79 6.09 25.20 -19.68
#